data_AF-A0A9R0K6D8-F1
#
_entry.id   AF-A0A9R0K6D8-F1
#
_cell.length_a   1.000
_cell.length_b   1.000
_cell.length_c   1.000
_cell.angle_alpha   90.00
_cell.angle_beta   90.00
_cell.angle_gamma   90.00
#
_symmetry.space_group_name_H-M   'P 1'
#
loop_
_entity.id
_entity.type
_entity.pdbx_description
1 polymer ?
#
loop_
_entity_poly.entity_id
_entity_poly.type
_entity_poly.pdbx_seq_one_letter_code
_entity_poly.pdbx_strand_id
1 'polypeptide(L)'
;MATYNLEESPDVFITPHFYDNEFQYRMVSISGEDDRKVIRSIDLRSDKLIIYGTEIKQSLFKRLYDSLIIRPKAGILYVNCEGACYFLISGKGCHRPNQNLIFDWSPFGVTIPNSVNDSLKKQLQEKDKVISVLNHQYSLIEVEMLSTKDDLKGSMEQVEKLKEQVSSCKKVQNEMGVKIHEAYERVALVDFELELYKIELNSYKKGEEELLDQICSCKEGCRKLELELEKRHAQLSSAYTELQCTKVDLETSAKSIKELGFQLSSCMKESQDMETKLKRVEEEHSLISLELRSTKNELELSNKNVKYLEEIIATYKKESKNMEVELQNIQNEIKDECYSHMIEQQFVEGELQKVINHLSIISYEVMSTNQKLDDLLISKLLGKVNGYDHSEAIIIQCRPNSGFNSSSIQQGEDRDEQLMHQLQ
;
A
#
# COMPACT_ATOMS: atom_id res chain seq x y z
N MET A 1 -68.20 88.67 139.03
CA MET A 1 -69.29 87.71 138.75
C MET A 1 -69.64 87.72 137.28
N ALA A 2 -68.70 87.29 136.46
CA ALA A 2 -69.00 86.50 135.28
C ALA A 2 -69.39 85.07 135.71
N THR A 3 -70.03 84.36 134.79
CA THR A 3 -70.32 82.92 134.90
C THR A 3 -69.72 82.25 133.68
N TYR A 4 -69.02 81.14 133.88
CA TYR A 4 -68.30 80.41 132.84
C TYR A 4 -68.84 78.97 132.75
N ASN A 5 -69.58 78.67 131.69
CA ASN A 5 -70.05 77.31 131.37
C ASN A 5 -69.00 76.66 130.45
N LEU A 6 -68.45 75.49 130.79
CA LEU A 6 -67.45 74.83 129.91
C LEU A 6 -68.08 74.01 128.78
N GLU A 7 -69.29 73.51 128.97
CA GLU A 7 -70.05 72.75 127.97
C GLU A 7 -70.32 73.54 126.67
N GLU A 8 -70.25 74.87 126.71
CA GLU A 8 -70.35 75.74 125.53
C GLU A 8 -69.05 75.82 124.71
N SER A 9 -67.95 75.20 125.16
CA SER A 9 -66.65 75.26 124.48
C SER A 9 -65.77 74.04 124.85
N PRO A 10 -66.04 72.85 124.28
CA PRO A 10 -65.32 71.61 124.63
C PRO A 10 -63.81 71.65 124.35
N ASP A 11 -63.34 72.46 123.40
CA ASP A 11 -61.92 72.67 123.08
C ASP A 11 -61.19 73.61 124.07
N VAL A 12 -61.84 73.98 125.18
CA VAL A 12 -61.30 74.89 126.20
C VAL A 12 -61.11 74.17 127.52
N PHE A 13 -59.88 74.26 128.03
CA PHE A 13 -59.44 73.55 129.22
C PHE A 13 -59.20 74.52 130.38
N ILE A 14 -59.53 74.09 131.60
CA ILE A 14 -59.15 74.77 132.83
C ILE A 14 -57.76 74.30 133.24
N THR A 15 -56.91 75.24 133.67
CA THR A 15 -55.74 74.96 134.52
C THR A 15 -55.80 75.81 135.80
N PRO A 16 -55.37 75.28 136.96
CA PRO A 16 -55.04 76.11 138.12
C PRO A 16 -53.81 76.97 137.85
N HIS A 17 -53.68 78.09 138.58
CA HIS A 17 -52.46 78.91 138.65
C HIS A 17 -52.37 79.57 140.03
N PHE A 18 -51.30 79.32 140.76
CA PHE A 18 -51.05 79.99 142.05
C PHE A 18 -50.20 81.25 141.82
N TYR A 19 -50.59 82.39 142.38
CA TYR A 19 -49.85 83.66 142.27
C TYR A 19 -50.23 84.59 143.43
N ASP A 20 -49.28 85.35 144.00
CA ASP A 20 -49.47 86.18 145.20
C ASP A 20 -50.22 85.50 146.36
N ASN A 21 -49.88 84.23 146.62
CA ASN A 21 -50.55 83.34 147.60
C ASN A 21 -52.04 83.04 147.33
N GLU A 22 -52.56 83.38 146.16
CA GLU A 22 -53.97 83.21 145.80
C GLU A 22 -54.15 82.15 144.68
N PHE A 23 -55.28 81.43 144.73
CA PHE A 23 -55.66 80.44 143.73
C PHE A 23 -56.46 81.08 142.60
N GLN A 24 -55.81 81.38 141.48
CA GLN A 24 -56.48 81.74 140.24
C GLN A 24 -56.64 80.50 139.35
N TYR A 25 -57.57 80.57 138.40
CA TYR A 25 -57.74 79.56 137.36
C TYR A 25 -57.64 80.23 135.99
N ARG A 26 -57.33 79.48 134.94
CA ARG A 26 -57.27 80.02 133.56
C ARG A 26 -57.98 79.08 132.60
N MET A 27 -58.81 79.67 131.74
CA MET A 27 -59.33 79.01 130.54
C MET A 27 -58.29 79.14 129.45
N VAL A 28 -57.90 78.02 128.86
CA VAL A 28 -56.85 77.93 127.84
C VAL A 28 -57.38 77.09 126.68
N SER A 29 -57.31 77.64 125.46
CA SER A 29 -57.52 76.83 124.25
C SER A 29 -56.18 76.22 123.82
N ILE A 30 -56.23 74.98 123.34
CA ILE A 30 -55.06 74.20 122.92
C ILE A 30 -55.30 73.73 121.48
N SER A 31 -54.77 74.47 120.50
CA SER A 31 -54.97 74.22 119.06
C SER A 31 -53.83 73.45 118.38
N GLY A 32 -52.78 73.10 119.14
CA GLY A 32 -51.62 72.36 118.64
C GLY A 32 -50.62 72.06 119.77
N GLU A 33 -49.48 71.45 119.44
CA GLU A 33 -48.49 71.02 120.44
C GLU A 33 -47.91 72.22 121.25
N ASP A 34 -47.69 73.39 120.62
CA ASP A 34 -47.19 74.60 121.32
C ASP A 34 -48.17 75.80 121.38
N ASP A 35 -49.20 75.86 120.52
CA ASP A 35 -50.09 77.02 120.43
C ASP A 35 -51.16 77.02 121.55
N ARG A 36 -50.80 77.62 122.69
CA ARG A 36 -51.62 77.68 123.90
C ARG A 36 -51.99 79.11 124.27
N LYS A 37 -53.21 79.48 123.90
CA LYS A 37 -53.76 80.82 124.16
C LYS A 37 -54.54 80.81 125.47
N VAL A 38 -54.02 81.51 126.49
CA VAL A 38 -54.81 81.88 127.67
C VAL A 38 -55.94 82.78 127.19
N ILE A 39 -57.17 82.31 127.30
CA ILE A 39 -58.36 83.03 126.86
C ILE A 39 -58.70 84.08 127.91
N ARG A 40 -58.85 83.65 129.18
CA ARG A 40 -59.11 84.49 130.36
C ARG A 40 -58.57 83.81 131.62
N SER A 41 -58.17 84.62 132.60
CA SER A 41 -58.15 84.18 134.00
C SER A 41 -59.57 84.20 134.57
N ILE A 42 -59.87 83.29 135.48
CA ILE A 42 -61.07 83.29 136.32
C ILE A 42 -60.60 83.45 137.77
N ASP A 43 -61.07 84.48 138.47
CA ASP A 43 -61.02 84.53 139.93
C ASP A 43 -62.30 83.91 140.47
N LEU A 44 -62.22 82.65 140.89
CA LEU A 44 -63.38 81.92 141.37
C LEU A 44 -63.92 82.44 142.73
N ARG A 45 -63.24 83.38 143.41
CA ARG A 45 -63.84 84.09 144.56
C ARG A 45 -64.92 85.07 144.12
N SER A 46 -64.75 85.67 142.95
CA SER A 46 -65.64 86.70 142.42
C SER A 46 -66.44 86.24 141.20
N ASP A 47 -66.13 85.10 140.60
CA ASP A 47 -66.80 84.53 139.41
C ASP A 47 -67.26 83.07 139.62
N LYS A 48 -68.26 82.64 138.83
CA LYS A 48 -68.83 81.28 138.89
C LYS A 48 -68.27 80.40 137.78
N LEU A 49 -67.91 79.17 138.12
CA LEU A 49 -67.54 78.12 137.17
C LEU A 49 -68.63 77.04 137.17
N ILE A 50 -69.18 76.76 135.99
CA ILE A 50 -70.25 75.79 135.76
C ILE A 50 -69.74 74.73 134.78
N ILE A 51 -70.02 73.46 135.10
CA ILE A 51 -69.71 72.31 134.24
C ILE A 51 -70.96 71.43 134.20
N TYR A 52 -71.54 71.26 133.00
CA TYR A 52 -72.84 70.61 132.77
C TYR A 52 -73.91 71.08 133.77
N GLY A 53 -74.17 72.38 133.79
CA GLY A 53 -75.14 73.04 134.68
C GLY A 53 -74.80 73.03 136.17
N THR A 54 -73.67 72.43 136.59
CA THR A 54 -73.29 72.31 138.01
C THR A 54 -72.25 73.36 138.39
N GLU A 55 -72.59 74.26 139.31
CA GLU A 55 -71.67 75.28 139.83
C GLU A 55 -70.66 74.67 140.82
N ILE A 56 -69.37 74.76 140.48
CA ILE A 56 -68.28 74.36 141.37
C ILE A 56 -68.15 75.40 142.49
N LYS A 57 -68.39 74.99 143.74
CA LYS A 57 -68.44 75.89 144.90
C LYS A 57 -67.05 76.16 145.50
N GLN A 58 -66.89 77.32 146.13
CA GLN A 58 -65.60 77.80 146.64
C GLN A 58 -64.90 76.88 147.65
N SER A 59 -65.66 76.16 148.48
CA SER A 59 -65.14 75.15 149.40
C SER A 59 -64.48 73.96 148.69
N LEU A 60 -64.75 73.74 147.39
CA LEU A 60 -64.17 72.65 146.60
C LEU A 60 -62.93 73.08 145.81
N PHE A 61 -62.62 74.37 145.66
CA PHE A 61 -61.50 74.81 144.81
C PHE A 61 -60.14 74.31 145.28
N LYS A 62 -59.93 74.10 146.59
CA LYS A 62 -58.69 73.48 147.06
C LYS A 62 -58.60 72.01 146.61
N ARG A 63 -59.71 71.25 146.69
CA ARG A 63 -59.76 69.88 146.14
C ARG A 63 -59.57 69.86 144.62
N LEU A 64 -60.11 70.83 143.89
CA LEU A 64 -59.91 70.93 142.44
C LEU A 64 -58.44 71.22 142.10
N TYR A 65 -57.82 72.20 142.79
CA TYR A 65 -56.39 72.49 142.68
C TYR A 65 -55.54 71.25 142.97
N ASP A 66 -55.76 70.59 144.11
CA ASP A 66 -55.04 69.39 144.54
C ASP A 66 -55.26 68.19 143.60
N SER A 67 -56.32 68.20 142.77
CA SER A 67 -56.61 67.17 141.75
C SER A 67 -56.01 67.50 140.37
N LEU A 68 -55.77 68.78 140.07
CA LEU A 68 -55.20 69.26 138.81
C LEU A 68 -53.70 69.58 138.89
N ILE A 69 -53.10 69.52 140.09
CA ILE A 69 -51.67 69.76 140.32
C ILE A 69 -50.93 68.44 140.53
N ILE A 70 -50.03 68.12 139.59
CA ILE A 70 -49.12 66.99 139.71
C ILE A 70 -47.86 67.45 140.46
N ARG A 71 -47.40 66.62 141.41
CA ARG A 71 -46.42 66.96 142.46
C ARG A 71 -45.08 67.58 141.95
N PRO A 72 -44.38 68.41 142.77
CA PRO A 72 -44.09 69.81 142.41
C PRO A 72 -42.96 70.12 141.41
N LYS A 73 -42.52 69.20 140.55
CA LYS A 73 -41.32 69.41 139.71
C LYS A 73 -41.44 69.11 138.22
N ALA A 74 -42.59 68.67 137.70
CA ALA A 74 -42.65 68.22 136.31
C ALA A 74 -43.95 68.43 135.52
N GLY A 75 -45.01 69.13 135.98
CA GLY A 75 -46.12 69.38 135.07
C GLY A 75 -47.36 70.12 135.57
N ILE A 76 -48.26 70.39 134.62
CA ILE A 76 -49.57 71.03 134.77
C ILE A 76 -50.61 70.17 134.03
N LEU A 77 -51.78 69.94 134.65
CA LEU A 77 -52.91 69.25 134.02
C LEU A 77 -53.95 70.26 133.54
N TYR A 78 -54.40 70.09 132.31
CA TYR A 78 -55.48 70.82 131.66
C TYR A 78 -56.67 69.89 131.45
N VAL A 79 -57.89 70.29 131.82
CA VAL A 79 -59.11 69.46 131.72
C VAL A 79 -60.31 70.27 131.19
N ASN A 80 -61.08 69.70 130.25
CA ASN A 80 -62.31 70.28 129.71
C ASN A 80 -63.59 69.73 130.39
N CYS A 81 -64.78 70.15 129.97
CA CYS A 81 -66.08 69.64 130.47
C CYS A 81 -66.21 68.11 130.39
N GLU A 82 -65.80 67.50 129.28
CA GLU A 82 -65.87 66.06 129.03
C GLU A 82 -64.87 65.24 129.88
N GLY A 83 -63.96 65.90 130.59
CA GLY A 83 -62.92 65.27 131.40
C GLY A 83 -61.66 64.91 130.60
N ALA A 84 -61.54 65.29 129.33
CA ALA A 84 -60.36 65.01 128.52
C ALA A 84 -59.10 65.67 129.12
N CYS A 85 -58.09 64.85 129.43
CA CYS A 85 -56.85 65.30 130.09
C CYS A 85 -55.74 65.64 129.10
N TYR A 86 -55.25 66.88 129.15
CA TYR A 86 -54.01 67.31 128.49
C TYR A 86 -52.92 67.55 129.54
N PHE A 87 -51.83 66.79 129.46
CA PHE A 87 -50.69 66.88 130.37
C PHE A 87 -49.58 67.73 129.72
N LEU A 88 -49.13 68.79 130.39
CA LEU A 88 -47.88 69.47 130.04
C LEU A 88 -46.78 69.02 130.99
N ILE A 89 -45.70 68.45 130.46
CA ILE A 89 -44.50 68.10 131.23
C ILE A 89 -43.37 69.07 130.88
N SER A 90 -42.92 69.85 131.86
CA SER A 90 -41.85 70.84 131.63
C SER A 90 -40.48 70.15 131.51
N GLY A 91 -39.71 70.50 130.48
CA GLY A 91 -38.33 70.02 130.27
C GLY A 91 -38.16 68.78 129.40
N LYS A 92 -39.25 68.13 128.96
CA LYS A 92 -39.22 67.10 127.89
C LYS A 92 -40.45 67.27 127.01
N GLY A 93 -40.24 67.47 125.71
CA GLY A 93 -41.29 67.79 124.72
C GLY A 93 -42.25 66.64 124.42
N CYS A 94 -43.09 66.26 125.38
CA CYS A 94 -44.20 65.34 125.21
C CYS A 94 -45.52 66.12 125.24
N HIS A 95 -45.97 66.60 124.09
CA HIS A 95 -47.12 67.52 123.95
C HIS A 95 -48.41 66.83 123.45
N ARG A 96 -48.46 65.49 123.51
CA ARG A 96 -49.59 64.71 122.98
C ARG A 96 -50.64 64.41 124.05
N PRO A 97 -51.94 64.60 123.76
CA PRO A 97 -53.00 64.16 124.66
C PRO A 97 -52.93 62.65 124.85
N ASN A 98 -52.96 62.20 126.10
CA ASN A 98 -53.02 60.78 126.42
C ASN A 98 -54.50 60.37 126.49
N GLN A 99 -55.10 60.14 125.31
CA GLN A 99 -56.56 60.07 125.07
C GLN A 99 -57.33 59.02 125.91
N ASN A 100 -56.63 58.16 126.66
CA ASN A 100 -57.20 57.14 127.54
C ASN A 100 -57.31 57.58 129.02
N LEU A 101 -57.05 58.85 129.35
CA LEU A 101 -57.21 59.43 130.68
C LEU A 101 -58.36 60.45 130.70
N ILE A 102 -59.47 60.03 131.31
CA ILE A 102 -60.65 60.86 131.58
C ILE A 102 -60.60 61.26 133.06
N PHE A 103 -60.64 62.56 133.33
CA PHE A 103 -60.84 63.14 134.65
C PHE A 103 -62.32 62.99 135.03
N ASP A 104 -62.58 62.21 136.09
CA ASP A 104 -63.94 62.09 136.61
C ASP A 104 -64.36 63.38 137.35
N TRP A 105 -65.36 64.07 136.82
CA TRP A 105 -65.97 65.25 137.45
C TRP A 105 -66.99 64.89 138.55
N SER A 106 -67.39 63.61 138.69
CA SER A 106 -68.36 63.16 139.71
C SER A 106 -68.01 63.54 141.16
N PRO A 107 -66.72 63.58 141.61
CA PRO A 107 -66.36 63.97 142.97
C PRO A 107 -66.64 65.44 143.30
N PHE A 108 -67.02 66.24 142.30
CA PHE A 108 -67.42 67.64 142.41
C PHE A 108 -68.94 67.85 142.24
N GLY A 109 -69.70 66.77 142.03
CA GLY A 109 -71.16 66.77 141.91
C GLY A 109 -71.70 66.83 140.47
N VAL A 110 -70.84 66.73 139.45
CA VAL A 110 -71.23 66.82 138.04
C VAL A 110 -71.69 65.44 137.52
N THR A 111 -72.81 65.37 136.80
CA THR A 111 -73.29 64.16 136.11
C THR A 111 -73.42 64.39 134.61
N ILE A 112 -72.66 63.63 133.81
CA ILE A 112 -72.62 63.76 132.34
C ILE A 112 -73.78 62.96 131.70
N PRO A 113 -74.63 63.55 130.82
CA PRO A 113 -75.77 62.84 130.21
C PRO A 113 -75.36 61.88 129.07
N ASN A 114 -75.50 60.57 129.29
CA ASN A 114 -75.26 59.55 128.27
C ASN A 114 -76.52 59.31 127.41
N SER A 115 -76.59 59.88 126.18
CA SER A 115 -77.79 59.78 125.34
C SER A 115 -77.58 60.06 123.83
N VAL A 116 -77.17 59.06 123.03
CA VAL A 116 -77.65 58.80 121.64
C VAL A 116 -77.32 57.33 121.27
N ASN A 117 -78.31 56.46 121.00
CA ASN A 117 -78.04 55.18 120.32
C ASN A 117 -79.28 54.50 119.69
N ASP A 118 -79.57 54.80 118.42
CA ASP A 118 -80.43 53.92 117.58
C ASP A 118 -80.17 54.08 116.07
N SER A 119 -79.75 55.27 115.60
CA SER A 119 -79.48 55.53 114.17
C SER A 119 -78.44 54.58 113.54
N LEU A 120 -77.40 54.21 114.30
CA LEU A 120 -76.30 53.35 113.83
C LEU A 120 -76.72 51.95 113.38
N LYS A 121 -77.82 51.39 113.91
CA LYS A 121 -78.27 50.03 113.56
C LYS A 121 -78.65 49.87 112.08
N LYS A 122 -79.14 50.93 111.41
CA LYS A 122 -79.55 50.83 110.00
C LYS A 122 -78.38 50.79 109.04
N GLN A 123 -77.30 51.55 109.28
CA GLN A 123 -76.13 51.55 108.40
C GLN A 123 -75.36 50.22 108.43
N LEU A 124 -75.41 49.50 109.56
CA LEU A 124 -74.74 48.21 109.71
C LEU A 124 -75.35 47.13 108.78
N GLN A 125 -76.68 47.00 108.79
CA GLN A 125 -77.41 46.01 107.97
C GLN A 125 -77.27 46.24 106.46
N GLU A 126 -76.93 47.45 106.02
CA GLU A 126 -76.68 47.77 104.61
C GLU A 126 -75.24 47.42 104.21
N LYS A 127 -74.27 47.57 105.12
CA LYS A 127 -72.89 47.09 104.94
C LYS A 127 -72.80 45.57 104.82
N ASP A 128 -73.54 44.82 105.63
CA ASP A 128 -73.54 43.35 105.59
C ASP A 128 -73.99 42.78 104.23
N LYS A 129 -74.94 43.44 103.56
CA LYS A 129 -75.37 43.08 102.20
C LYS A 129 -74.30 43.33 101.13
N VAL A 130 -73.50 44.39 101.29
CA VAL A 130 -72.37 44.66 100.40
C VAL A 130 -71.25 43.63 100.61
N ILE A 131 -71.03 43.20 101.86
CA ILE A 131 -70.05 42.16 102.20
C ILE A 131 -70.45 40.80 101.60
N SER A 132 -71.73 40.41 101.63
CA SER A 132 -72.15 39.13 101.03
C SER A 132 -72.01 39.10 99.51
N VAL A 133 -72.28 40.21 98.82
CA VAL A 133 -72.03 40.36 97.37
C VAL A 133 -70.53 40.30 97.06
N LEU A 134 -69.69 41.00 97.82
CA LEU A 134 -68.24 40.96 97.66
C LEU A 134 -67.66 39.55 97.90
N ASN A 135 -68.13 38.84 98.92
CA ASN A 135 -67.70 37.45 99.17
C ASN A 135 -68.13 36.51 98.03
N HIS A 136 -69.32 36.70 97.46
CA HIS A 136 -69.76 35.90 96.31
C HIS A 136 -68.94 36.20 95.05
N GLN A 137 -68.59 37.47 94.81
CA GLN A 137 -67.66 37.86 93.75
C GLN A 137 -66.25 37.30 93.99
N TYR A 138 -65.77 37.30 95.23
CA TYR A 138 -64.48 36.72 95.59
C TYR A 138 -64.44 35.21 95.32
N SER A 139 -65.48 34.45 95.71
CA SER A 139 -65.57 33.02 95.37
C SER A 139 -65.67 32.75 93.86
N LEU A 140 -66.33 33.62 93.10
CA LEU A 140 -66.35 33.56 91.63
C LEU A 140 -64.94 33.77 91.04
N ILE A 141 -64.24 34.81 91.49
CA ILE A 141 -62.85 35.11 91.08
C ILE A 141 -61.90 33.98 91.51
N GLU A 142 -62.10 33.35 92.67
CA GLU A 142 -61.29 32.23 93.13
C GLU A 142 -61.49 30.99 92.24
N VAL A 143 -62.73 30.68 91.85
CA VAL A 143 -63.03 29.60 90.88
C VAL A 143 -62.47 29.92 89.49
N GLU A 144 -62.56 31.17 89.04
CA GLU A 144 -62.01 31.63 87.75
C GLU A 144 -60.46 31.62 87.75
N MET A 145 -59.83 31.96 88.88
CA MET A 145 -58.38 31.88 89.06
C MET A 145 -57.89 30.42 89.16
N LEU A 146 -58.69 29.51 89.70
CA LEU A 146 -58.41 28.08 89.68
C LEU A 146 -58.56 27.49 88.27
N SER A 147 -59.62 27.86 87.52
CA SER A 147 -59.77 27.46 86.12
C SER A 147 -58.59 27.95 85.29
N THR A 148 -58.31 29.26 85.31
CA THR A 148 -57.21 29.84 84.52
C THR A 148 -55.82 29.34 84.93
N LYS A 149 -55.64 28.86 86.16
CA LYS A 149 -54.43 28.16 86.61
C LYS A 149 -54.31 26.76 86.00
N ASP A 150 -55.41 26.00 85.91
CA ASP A 150 -55.40 24.68 85.25
C ASP A 150 -55.33 24.82 83.72
N ASP A 151 -55.92 25.86 83.13
CA ASP A 151 -55.73 26.25 81.73
C ASP A 151 -54.26 26.63 81.45
N LEU A 152 -53.63 27.42 82.33
CA LEU A 152 -52.21 27.77 82.25
C LEU A 152 -51.31 26.53 82.37
N LYS A 153 -51.67 25.59 83.26
CA LYS A 153 -50.96 24.30 83.40
C LYS A 153 -51.10 23.47 82.12
N GLY A 154 -52.31 23.34 81.57
CA GLY A 154 -52.56 22.69 80.29
C GLY A 154 -51.80 23.34 79.13
N SER A 155 -51.67 24.68 79.16
CA SER A 155 -50.85 25.44 78.22
C SER A 155 -49.35 25.14 78.37
N MET A 156 -48.81 25.06 79.59
CA MET A 156 -47.42 24.63 79.82
C MET A 156 -47.17 23.18 79.34
N GLU A 157 -48.11 22.27 79.59
CA GLU A 157 -48.05 20.88 79.09
C GLU A 157 -48.11 20.81 77.55
N GLN A 158 -48.82 21.73 76.89
CA GLN A 158 -48.79 21.88 75.42
C GLN A 158 -47.48 22.50 74.93
N VAL A 159 -46.92 23.50 75.62
CA VAL A 159 -45.65 24.14 75.27
C VAL A 159 -44.49 23.16 75.35
N GLU A 160 -44.42 22.29 76.38
CA GLU A 160 -43.40 21.25 76.43
C GLU A 160 -43.59 20.19 75.32
N LYS A 161 -44.82 19.76 75.01
CA LYS A 161 -45.09 18.89 73.85
C LYS A 161 -44.67 19.52 72.52
N LEU A 162 -44.93 20.81 72.32
CA LEU A 162 -44.49 21.55 71.13
C LEU A 162 -42.96 21.68 71.09
N LYS A 163 -42.30 21.88 72.23
CA LYS A 163 -40.84 21.93 72.38
C LYS A 163 -40.18 20.58 72.09
N GLU A 164 -40.78 19.48 72.51
CA GLU A 164 -40.38 18.12 72.09
C GLU A 164 -40.59 17.89 70.59
N GLN A 165 -41.73 18.30 70.02
CA GLN A 165 -41.99 18.21 68.58
C GLN A 165 -40.98 19.04 67.76
N VAL A 166 -40.67 20.26 68.16
CA VAL A 166 -39.64 21.11 67.52
C VAL A 166 -38.25 20.48 67.63
N SER A 167 -37.91 19.89 68.79
CA SER A 167 -36.66 19.14 68.97
C SER A 167 -36.58 17.92 68.04
N SER A 168 -37.70 17.18 67.88
CA SER A 168 -37.82 16.05 66.97
C SER A 168 -37.71 16.47 65.50
N CYS A 169 -38.46 17.49 65.07
CA CYS A 169 -38.36 18.06 63.72
C CYS A 169 -36.96 18.55 63.41
N LYS A 170 -36.24 19.17 64.37
CA LYS A 170 -34.86 19.61 64.18
C LYS A 170 -33.88 18.43 64.02
N LYS A 171 -34.10 17.29 64.70
CA LYS A 171 -33.34 16.06 64.45
C LYS A 171 -33.59 15.52 63.04
N VAL A 172 -34.87 15.42 62.63
CA VAL A 172 -35.25 14.96 61.28
C VAL A 172 -34.68 15.89 60.20
N GLN A 173 -34.71 17.22 60.42
CA GLN A 173 -34.10 18.20 59.51
C GLN A 173 -32.59 18.01 59.38
N ASN A 174 -31.88 17.77 60.50
CA ASN A 174 -30.44 17.51 60.48
C ASN A 174 -30.13 16.18 59.74
N GLU A 175 -30.85 15.10 60.04
CA GLU A 175 -30.70 13.82 59.32
C GLU A 175 -30.99 13.95 57.83
N MET A 176 -32.02 14.71 57.44
CA MET A 176 -32.34 14.96 56.04
C MET A 176 -31.27 15.81 55.36
N GLY A 177 -30.68 16.78 56.07
CA GLY A 177 -29.52 17.54 55.60
C GLY A 177 -28.30 16.67 55.32
N VAL A 178 -28.00 15.72 56.21
CA VAL A 178 -26.93 14.71 55.99
C VAL A 178 -27.25 13.82 54.78
N LYS A 179 -28.46 13.27 54.71
CA LYS A 179 -28.90 12.42 53.57
C LYS A 179 -28.88 13.18 52.23
N ILE A 180 -29.17 14.48 52.22
CA ILE A 180 -29.04 15.35 51.04
C ILE A 180 -27.56 15.56 50.68
N HIS A 181 -26.69 15.78 51.66
CA HIS A 181 -25.26 15.93 51.41
C HIS A 181 -24.64 14.65 50.84
N GLU A 182 -24.94 13.49 51.43
CA GLU A 182 -24.54 12.18 50.90
C GLU A 182 -25.07 11.95 49.48
N ALA A 183 -26.29 12.40 49.17
CA ALA A 183 -26.85 12.29 47.82
C ALA A 183 -26.08 13.17 46.81
N TYR A 184 -25.70 14.39 47.18
CA TYR A 184 -24.85 15.23 46.33
C TYR A 184 -23.45 14.64 46.11
N GLU A 185 -22.83 14.04 47.15
CA GLU A 185 -21.54 13.35 47.01
C GLU A 185 -21.63 12.14 46.07
N ARG A 186 -22.71 11.35 46.17
CA ARG A 186 -22.95 10.21 45.26
C ARG A 186 -23.20 10.67 43.82
N VAL A 187 -23.94 11.77 43.60
CA VAL A 187 -24.13 12.34 42.26
C VAL A 187 -22.80 12.81 41.68
N ALA A 188 -22.00 13.55 42.44
CA ALA A 188 -20.69 14.02 41.99
C ALA A 188 -19.71 12.86 41.67
N LEU A 189 -19.81 11.75 42.40
CA LEU A 189 -19.04 10.53 42.12
C LEU A 189 -19.50 9.84 40.83
N VAL A 190 -20.82 9.73 40.59
CA VAL A 190 -21.37 9.17 39.35
C VAL A 190 -21.05 10.06 38.13
N ASP A 191 -21.13 11.39 38.27
CA ASP A 191 -20.74 12.33 37.20
C ASP A 191 -19.25 12.19 36.84
N PHE A 192 -18.39 11.94 37.85
CA PHE A 192 -16.97 11.67 37.64
C PHE A 192 -16.71 10.31 36.96
N GLU A 193 -17.41 9.25 37.38
CA GLU A 193 -17.36 7.94 36.70
C GLU A 193 -17.83 8.04 35.23
N LEU A 194 -18.88 8.82 34.95
CA LEU A 194 -19.39 9.03 33.59
C LEU A 194 -18.38 9.75 32.68
N GLU A 195 -17.69 10.78 33.17
CA GLU A 195 -16.62 11.43 32.38
C GLU A 195 -15.39 10.51 32.20
N LEU A 196 -15.06 9.65 33.17
CA LEU A 196 -14.03 8.60 32.97
C LEU A 196 -14.42 7.62 31.86
N TYR A 197 -15.63 7.04 31.90
CA TYR A 197 -16.10 6.13 30.85
C TYR A 197 -16.17 6.80 29.47
N LYS A 198 -16.51 8.09 29.42
CA LYS A 198 -16.53 8.90 28.19
C LYS A 198 -15.12 9.14 27.65
N ILE A 199 -14.13 9.35 28.50
CA ILE A 199 -12.71 9.42 28.09
C ILE A 199 -12.24 8.05 27.55
N GLU A 200 -12.60 6.95 28.23
CA GLU A 200 -12.26 5.59 27.80
C GLU A 200 -12.90 5.25 26.44
N LEU A 201 -14.19 5.56 26.27
CA LEU A 201 -14.92 5.37 25.01
C LEU A 201 -14.32 6.17 23.84
N ASN A 202 -13.92 7.42 24.08
CA ASN A 202 -13.20 8.22 23.08
C ASN A 202 -11.83 7.62 22.73
N SER A 203 -11.14 7.01 23.71
CA SER A 203 -9.88 6.30 23.47
C SER A 203 -10.09 5.03 22.63
N TYR A 204 -11.12 4.24 22.91
CA TYR A 204 -11.46 3.07 22.07
C TYR A 204 -11.83 3.48 20.65
N LYS A 205 -12.66 4.52 20.46
CA LYS A 205 -13.04 5.02 19.14
C LYS A 205 -11.83 5.50 18.34
N LYS A 206 -10.87 6.19 18.97
CA LYS A 206 -9.62 6.58 18.33
C LYS A 206 -8.77 5.37 17.91
N GLY A 207 -8.74 4.32 18.75
CA GLY A 207 -8.10 3.05 18.40
C GLY A 207 -8.79 2.30 17.25
N GLU A 208 -10.12 2.37 17.16
CA GLU A 208 -10.90 1.83 16.03
C GLU A 208 -10.58 2.57 14.73
N GLU A 209 -10.53 3.91 14.76
CA GLU A 209 -10.13 4.74 13.62
C GLU A 209 -8.70 4.43 13.16
N GLU A 210 -7.73 4.32 14.09
CA GLU A 210 -6.35 3.94 13.79
C GLU A 210 -6.20 2.51 13.24
N LEU A 211 -7.06 1.57 13.64
CA LEU A 211 -7.10 0.21 13.10
C LEU A 211 -7.73 0.16 11.72
N LEU A 212 -8.77 0.97 11.46
CA LEU A 212 -9.40 1.08 10.13
C LEU A 212 -8.43 1.66 9.10
N ASP A 213 -7.64 2.67 9.46
CA ASP A 213 -6.58 3.21 8.60
C ASP A 213 -5.47 2.18 8.31
N GLN A 214 -5.05 1.41 9.32
CA GLN A 214 -4.11 0.29 9.14
C GLN A 214 -4.66 -0.80 8.21
N ILE A 215 -5.94 -1.17 8.35
CA ILE A 215 -6.61 -2.14 7.47
C ILE A 215 -6.70 -1.59 6.03
N CYS A 216 -7.02 -0.31 5.84
CA CYS A 216 -7.06 0.32 4.52
C CYS A 216 -5.66 0.35 3.86
N SER A 217 -4.63 0.71 4.62
CA SER A 217 -3.23 0.71 4.17
C SER A 217 -2.75 -0.69 3.79
N CYS A 218 -3.03 -1.68 4.63
CA CYS A 218 -2.72 -3.09 4.39
C CYS A 218 -3.41 -3.61 3.12
N LYS A 219 -4.70 -3.31 2.93
CA LYS A 219 -5.49 -3.72 1.77
C LYS A 219 -4.94 -3.18 0.45
N GLU A 220 -4.51 -1.91 0.42
CA GLU A 220 -3.88 -1.34 -0.78
C GLU A 220 -2.48 -1.93 -1.02
N GLY A 221 -1.74 -2.25 0.05
CA GLY A 221 -0.49 -3.02 -0.03
C GLY A 221 -0.68 -4.40 -0.66
N CYS A 222 -1.72 -5.14 -0.25
CA CYS A 222 -2.10 -6.42 -0.86
C CYS A 222 -2.46 -6.26 -2.34
N ARG A 223 -3.33 -5.29 -2.68
CA ARG A 223 -3.74 -5.03 -4.08
C ARG A 223 -2.55 -4.69 -4.99
N LYS A 224 -1.56 -3.96 -4.47
CA LYS A 224 -0.31 -3.68 -5.19
C LYS A 224 0.52 -4.95 -5.40
N LEU A 225 0.65 -5.80 -4.38
CA LEU A 225 1.37 -7.08 -4.49
C LEU A 225 0.70 -8.06 -5.46
N GLU A 226 -0.63 -8.10 -5.50
CA GLU A 226 -1.41 -8.86 -6.50
C GLU A 226 -1.08 -8.42 -7.93
N LEU A 227 -1.12 -7.11 -8.21
CA LEU A 227 -0.76 -6.56 -9.53
C LEU A 227 0.71 -6.80 -9.91
N GLU A 228 1.64 -6.75 -8.94
CA GLU A 228 3.04 -7.12 -9.19
C GLU A 228 3.19 -8.62 -9.45
N LEU A 229 2.43 -9.49 -8.77
CA LEU A 229 2.41 -10.95 -8.99
C LEU A 229 1.87 -11.30 -10.38
N GLU A 230 0.73 -10.72 -10.79
CA GLU A 230 0.17 -10.89 -12.14
C GLU A 230 1.16 -10.46 -13.22
N LYS A 231 1.79 -9.30 -13.05
CA LYS A 231 2.83 -8.81 -13.98
C LYS A 231 4.02 -9.76 -14.07
N ARG A 232 4.47 -10.34 -12.94
CA ARG A 232 5.53 -11.36 -12.93
C ARG A 232 5.09 -12.67 -13.59
N HIS A 233 3.85 -13.09 -13.40
CA HIS A 233 3.31 -14.29 -14.04
C HIS A 233 3.20 -14.15 -15.57
N ALA A 234 2.79 -12.96 -16.05
CA ALA A 234 2.77 -12.63 -17.48
C ALA A 234 4.20 -12.62 -18.07
N GLN A 235 5.17 -12.01 -17.38
CA GLN A 235 6.58 -12.03 -17.78
C GLN A 235 7.15 -13.45 -17.86
N LEU A 236 6.88 -14.29 -16.86
CA LEU A 236 7.31 -15.69 -16.84
C LEU A 236 6.70 -16.50 -17.98
N SER A 237 5.43 -16.26 -18.30
CA SER A 237 4.74 -16.91 -19.42
C SER A 237 5.34 -16.51 -20.78
N SER A 238 5.66 -15.22 -20.99
CA SER A 238 6.35 -14.74 -22.20
C SER A 238 7.70 -15.44 -22.37
N ALA A 239 8.55 -15.38 -21.34
CA ALA A 239 9.88 -16.01 -21.35
C ALA A 239 9.81 -17.54 -21.57
N TYR A 240 8.77 -18.21 -21.05
CA TYR A 240 8.54 -19.63 -21.33
C TYR A 240 8.17 -19.88 -22.80
N THR A 241 7.33 -19.05 -23.42
CA THR A 241 7.03 -19.18 -24.87
C THR A 241 8.25 -18.89 -25.75
N GLU A 242 9.04 -17.88 -25.42
CA GLU A 242 10.31 -17.56 -26.10
C GLU A 242 11.33 -18.71 -26.01
N LEU A 243 11.39 -19.38 -24.85
CA LEU A 243 12.22 -20.58 -24.64
C LEU A 243 11.76 -21.79 -25.47
N GLN A 244 10.45 -21.97 -25.70
CA GLN A 244 9.95 -23.04 -26.57
C GLN A 244 10.21 -22.73 -28.05
N CYS A 245 10.06 -21.47 -28.50
CA CYS A 245 10.40 -21.06 -29.86
C CYS A 245 11.88 -21.29 -30.16
N THR A 246 12.77 -20.76 -29.32
CA THR A 246 14.23 -20.92 -29.49
C THR A 246 14.70 -22.37 -29.43
N LYS A 247 14.00 -23.24 -28.67
CA LYS A 247 14.21 -24.69 -28.71
C LYS A 247 13.85 -25.29 -30.08
N VAL A 248 12.70 -24.93 -30.66
CA VAL A 248 12.28 -25.40 -32.00
C VAL A 248 13.23 -24.91 -33.09
N ASP A 249 13.71 -23.68 -33.01
CA ASP A 249 14.72 -23.13 -33.92
C ASP A 249 16.04 -23.91 -33.82
N LEU A 250 16.49 -24.23 -32.60
CA LEU A 250 17.70 -25.03 -32.36
C LEU A 250 17.55 -26.47 -32.89
N GLU A 251 16.41 -27.13 -32.65
CA GLU A 251 16.12 -28.45 -33.21
C GLU A 251 16.05 -28.45 -34.74
N THR A 252 15.61 -27.33 -35.35
CA THR A 252 15.56 -27.15 -36.80
C THR A 252 16.95 -26.92 -37.38
N SER A 253 17.74 -26.03 -36.77
CA SER A 253 19.16 -25.81 -37.12
C SER A 253 19.98 -27.10 -37.03
N ALA A 254 19.78 -27.90 -35.97
CA ALA A 254 20.44 -29.20 -35.80
C ALA A 254 20.06 -30.25 -36.86
N LYS A 255 18.88 -30.14 -37.51
CA LYS A 255 18.51 -30.95 -38.67
C LYS A 255 19.23 -30.46 -39.92
N SER A 256 19.22 -29.15 -40.18
CA SER A 256 19.93 -28.53 -41.32
C SER A 256 21.44 -28.80 -41.31
N ILE A 257 22.08 -28.77 -40.14
CA ILE A 257 23.52 -29.10 -40.00
C ILE A 257 23.80 -30.57 -40.38
N LYS A 258 22.92 -31.51 -40.02
CA LYS A 258 23.05 -32.93 -40.40
C LYS A 258 22.89 -33.12 -41.91
N GLU A 259 21.91 -32.45 -42.51
CA GLU A 259 21.66 -32.48 -43.95
C GLU A 259 22.87 -31.94 -44.74
N LEU A 260 23.39 -30.77 -44.36
CA LEU A 260 24.62 -30.22 -44.94
C LEU A 260 25.83 -31.16 -44.76
N GLY A 261 25.90 -31.89 -43.64
CA GLY A 261 26.92 -32.93 -43.41
C GLY A 261 26.83 -34.10 -44.41
N PHE A 262 25.62 -34.57 -44.72
CA PHE A 262 25.41 -35.59 -45.75
C PHE A 262 25.75 -35.08 -47.16
N GLN A 263 25.31 -33.85 -47.50
CA GLN A 263 25.61 -33.22 -48.79
C GLN A 263 27.13 -33.01 -49.00
N LEU A 264 27.83 -32.53 -47.97
CA LEU A 264 29.29 -32.39 -48.00
C LEU A 264 29.99 -33.75 -48.19
N SER A 265 29.55 -34.79 -47.46
CA SER A 265 30.11 -36.14 -47.61
C SER A 265 29.86 -36.73 -49.00
N SER A 266 28.73 -36.41 -49.64
CA SER A 266 28.44 -36.83 -51.01
C SER A 266 29.34 -36.10 -52.02
N CYS A 267 29.47 -34.79 -51.88
CA CYS A 267 30.32 -33.95 -52.72
C CYS A 267 31.80 -34.35 -52.64
N MET A 268 32.32 -34.67 -51.44
CA MET A 268 33.69 -35.19 -51.28
C MET A 268 33.89 -36.52 -52.03
N LYS A 269 32.92 -37.43 -51.97
CA LYS A 269 32.99 -38.72 -52.69
C LYS A 269 32.94 -38.54 -54.22
N GLU A 270 32.11 -37.62 -54.70
CA GLU A 270 32.03 -37.26 -56.12
C GLU A 270 33.34 -36.62 -56.61
N SER A 271 33.92 -35.71 -55.83
CA SER A 271 35.23 -35.12 -56.13
C SER A 271 36.34 -36.16 -56.19
N GLN A 272 36.33 -37.17 -55.30
CA GLN A 272 37.29 -38.28 -55.33
C GLN A 272 37.14 -39.15 -56.58
N ASP A 273 35.90 -39.54 -56.94
CA ASP A 273 35.64 -40.29 -58.17
C ASP A 273 36.11 -39.52 -59.42
N MET A 274 35.81 -38.21 -59.50
CA MET A 274 36.28 -37.33 -60.55
C MET A 274 37.81 -37.19 -60.59
N GLU A 275 38.49 -37.15 -59.44
CA GLU A 275 39.96 -37.20 -59.38
C GLU A 275 40.51 -38.53 -59.94
N THR A 276 39.86 -39.68 -59.65
CA THR A 276 40.28 -40.95 -60.25
C THR A 276 40.02 -41.02 -61.76
N LYS A 277 38.94 -40.41 -62.24
CA LYS A 277 38.60 -40.30 -63.66
C LYS A 277 39.63 -39.46 -64.40
N LEU A 278 40.02 -38.31 -63.84
CA LEU A 278 41.05 -37.44 -64.40
C LEU A 278 42.38 -38.19 -64.58
N LYS A 279 42.85 -38.89 -63.54
CA LYS A 279 44.12 -39.66 -63.61
C LYS A 279 44.11 -40.73 -64.70
N ARG A 280 42.99 -41.46 -64.88
CA ARG A 280 42.86 -42.43 -65.98
C ARG A 280 42.92 -41.76 -67.37
N VAL A 281 42.32 -40.58 -67.53
CA VAL A 281 42.40 -39.81 -68.78
C VAL A 281 43.83 -39.28 -69.02
N GLU A 282 44.57 -38.89 -67.97
CA GLU A 282 45.98 -38.50 -68.06
C GLU A 282 46.89 -39.69 -68.44
N GLU A 283 46.61 -40.89 -67.92
CA GLU A 283 47.27 -42.16 -68.27
C GLU A 283 46.98 -42.55 -69.74
N GLU A 284 45.71 -42.56 -70.15
CA GLU A 284 45.27 -42.83 -71.53
C GLU A 284 45.88 -41.83 -72.54
N HIS A 285 45.84 -40.54 -72.24
CA HIS A 285 46.48 -39.50 -73.06
C HIS A 285 48.00 -39.71 -73.18
N SER A 286 48.66 -40.16 -72.12
CA SER A 286 50.09 -40.45 -72.12
C SER A 286 50.44 -41.68 -72.98
N LEU A 287 49.58 -42.71 -72.97
CA LEU A 287 49.70 -43.88 -73.86
C LEU A 287 49.54 -43.48 -75.34
N ILE A 288 48.46 -42.78 -75.67
CA ILE A 288 48.17 -42.30 -77.03
C ILE A 288 49.32 -41.39 -77.54
N SER A 289 49.89 -40.55 -76.67
CA SER A 289 51.05 -39.69 -76.98
C SER A 289 52.34 -40.47 -77.26
N LEU A 290 52.44 -41.72 -76.82
CA LEU A 290 53.56 -42.63 -77.10
C LEU A 290 53.32 -43.43 -78.37
N GLU A 291 52.12 -43.95 -78.59
CA GLU A 291 51.71 -44.64 -79.83
C GLU A 291 51.81 -43.72 -81.05
N LEU A 292 51.33 -42.47 -80.93
CA LEU A 292 51.47 -41.43 -81.96
C LEU A 292 52.94 -41.09 -82.27
N ARG A 293 53.85 -41.30 -81.30
CA ARG A 293 55.30 -41.12 -81.51
C ARG A 293 55.93 -42.32 -82.20
N SER A 294 55.52 -43.54 -81.87
CA SER A 294 56.01 -44.76 -82.54
C SER A 294 55.59 -44.77 -84.01
N THR A 295 54.30 -44.64 -84.28
CA THR A 295 53.73 -44.57 -85.64
C THR A 295 54.33 -43.45 -86.49
N LYS A 296 54.63 -42.28 -85.90
CA LYS A 296 55.38 -41.21 -86.59
C LYS A 296 56.80 -41.62 -86.97
N ASN A 297 57.53 -42.29 -86.08
CA ASN A 297 58.89 -42.77 -86.35
C ASN A 297 58.91 -43.89 -87.41
N GLU A 298 57.94 -44.81 -87.33
CA GLU A 298 57.72 -45.88 -88.32
C GLU A 298 57.39 -45.31 -89.71
N LEU A 299 56.54 -44.28 -89.77
CA LEU A 299 56.24 -43.54 -90.99
C LEU A 299 57.49 -42.81 -91.53
N GLU A 300 58.32 -42.21 -90.67
CA GLU A 300 59.57 -41.57 -91.11
C GLU A 300 60.58 -42.59 -91.66
N LEU A 301 60.68 -43.78 -91.05
CA LEU A 301 61.50 -44.89 -91.52
C LEU A 301 60.99 -45.46 -92.85
N SER A 302 59.67 -45.66 -92.97
CA SER A 302 59.03 -46.10 -94.21
C SER A 302 59.29 -45.12 -95.36
N ASN A 303 59.15 -43.80 -95.12
CA ASN A 303 59.47 -42.77 -96.11
C ASN A 303 60.96 -42.75 -96.53
N LYS A 304 61.91 -43.14 -95.65
CA LYS A 304 63.32 -43.31 -96.01
C LYS A 304 63.53 -44.55 -96.89
N ASN A 305 62.88 -45.67 -96.55
CA ASN A 305 62.94 -46.90 -97.33
C ASN A 305 62.32 -46.72 -98.74
N VAL A 306 61.20 -46.00 -98.86
CA VAL A 306 60.59 -45.64 -100.15
C VAL A 306 61.57 -44.86 -101.02
N LYS A 307 62.19 -43.79 -100.49
CA LYS A 307 63.19 -43.00 -101.25
C LYS A 307 64.39 -43.81 -101.70
N TYR A 308 64.90 -44.70 -100.84
CA TYR A 308 65.99 -45.61 -101.20
C TYR A 308 65.59 -46.58 -102.33
N LEU A 309 64.35 -47.07 -102.33
CA LEU A 309 63.83 -47.88 -103.43
C LEU A 309 63.60 -47.05 -104.71
N GLU A 310 63.16 -45.79 -104.61
CA GLU A 310 63.07 -44.86 -105.75
C GLU A 310 64.44 -44.62 -106.39
N GLU A 311 65.50 -44.45 -105.59
CA GLU A 311 66.90 -44.31 -106.03
C GLU A 311 67.42 -45.59 -106.71
N ILE A 312 67.12 -46.78 -106.17
CA ILE A 312 67.44 -48.07 -106.80
C ILE A 312 66.71 -48.22 -108.14
N ILE A 313 65.41 -47.93 -108.19
CA ILE A 313 64.60 -48.03 -109.41
C ILE A 313 65.10 -47.05 -110.48
N ALA A 314 65.47 -45.82 -110.10
CA ALA A 314 66.08 -44.85 -111.00
C ALA A 314 67.43 -45.34 -111.56
N THR A 315 68.21 -46.07 -110.75
CA THR A 315 69.50 -46.64 -111.13
C THR A 315 69.33 -47.80 -112.12
N TYR A 316 68.51 -48.82 -111.81
CA TYR A 316 68.20 -49.91 -112.75
C TYR A 316 67.56 -49.40 -114.05
N LYS A 317 66.70 -48.37 -113.99
CA LYS A 317 66.09 -47.75 -115.17
C LYS A 317 67.11 -47.00 -116.05
N LYS A 318 68.26 -46.59 -115.49
CA LYS A 318 69.39 -46.04 -116.24
C LYS A 318 70.25 -47.16 -116.83
N GLU A 319 70.56 -48.19 -116.05
CA GLU A 319 71.32 -49.37 -116.51
C GLU A 319 70.62 -50.10 -117.66
N SER A 320 69.31 -50.35 -117.52
CA SER A 320 68.48 -50.96 -118.58
C SER A 320 68.50 -50.15 -119.88
N LYS A 321 68.50 -48.81 -119.81
CA LYS A 321 68.65 -47.94 -120.98
C LYS A 321 70.06 -47.97 -121.58
N ASN A 322 71.09 -48.08 -120.76
CA ASN A 322 72.46 -48.26 -121.25
C ASN A 322 72.58 -49.60 -122.00
N MET A 323 72.05 -50.69 -121.44
CA MET A 323 72.01 -52.01 -122.09
C MET A 323 71.19 -51.99 -123.39
N GLU A 324 70.06 -51.27 -123.43
CA GLU A 324 69.27 -51.06 -124.65
C GLU A 324 70.08 -50.36 -125.76
N VAL A 325 70.89 -49.36 -125.40
CA VAL A 325 71.82 -48.66 -126.32
C VAL A 325 72.99 -49.55 -126.73
N GLU A 326 73.58 -50.32 -125.81
CA GLU A 326 74.67 -51.26 -126.11
C GLU A 326 74.20 -52.38 -127.06
N LEU A 327 73.02 -52.96 -126.82
CA LEU A 327 72.39 -53.93 -127.72
C LEU A 327 72.09 -53.31 -129.09
N GLN A 328 71.61 -52.06 -129.14
CA GLN A 328 71.38 -51.37 -130.40
C GLN A 328 72.67 -51.10 -131.18
N ASN A 329 73.77 -50.79 -130.49
CA ASN A 329 75.10 -50.64 -131.10
C ASN A 329 75.62 -51.97 -131.64
N ILE A 330 75.58 -53.05 -130.84
CA ILE A 330 75.98 -54.40 -131.29
C ILE A 330 75.13 -54.86 -132.48
N GLN A 331 73.83 -54.55 -132.50
CA GLN A 331 72.96 -54.86 -133.64
C GLN A 331 73.37 -54.07 -134.91
N ASN A 332 73.87 -52.84 -134.77
CA ASN A 332 74.39 -52.06 -135.88
C ASN A 332 75.76 -52.59 -136.34
N GLU A 333 76.67 -52.93 -135.43
CA GLU A 333 77.98 -53.54 -135.74
C GLU A 333 77.80 -54.85 -136.52
N ILE A 334 76.95 -55.78 -136.04
CA ILE A 334 76.61 -57.02 -136.74
C ILE A 334 76.01 -56.75 -138.13
N LYS A 335 75.19 -55.71 -138.26
CA LYS A 335 74.58 -55.33 -139.54
C LYS A 335 75.62 -54.78 -140.52
N ASP A 336 76.57 -53.98 -140.06
CA ASP A 336 77.65 -53.43 -140.87
C ASP A 336 78.70 -54.50 -141.23
N GLU A 337 78.99 -55.46 -140.34
CA GLU A 337 79.72 -56.69 -140.66
C GLU A 337 79.00 -57.51 -141.73
N CYS A 338 77.69 -57.69 -141.62
CA CYS A 338 76.89 -58.40 -142.63
C CYS A 338 76.87 -57.66 -143.98
N TYR A 339 76.84 -56.32 -144.00
CA TYR A 339 77.00 -55.55 -145.24
C TYR A 339 78.40 -55.71 -145.82
N SER A 340 79.46 -55.65 -144.99
CA SER A 340 80.83 -55.86 -145.43
C SER A 340 81.02 -57.25 -146.03
N HIS A 341 80.56 -58.30 -145.34
CA HIS A 341 80.67 -59.68 -145.81
C HIS A 341 79.82 -59.94 -147.06
N MET A 342 78.66 -59.30 -147.21
CA MET A 342 77.87 -59.34 -148.45
C MET A 342 78.61 -58.68 -149.63
N ILE A 343 79.36 -57.60 -149.39
CA ILE A 343 80.21 -56.96 -150.40
C ILE A 343 81.41 -57.85 -150.76
N GLU A 344 82.06 -58.48 -149.77
CA GLU A 344 83.11 -59.49 -150.01
C GLU A 344 82.58 -60.68 -150.82
N GLN A 345 81.39 -61.19 -150.49
CA GLN A 345 80.75 -62.29 -151.20
C GLN A 345 80.43 -61.89 -152.65
N GLN A 346 79.87 -60.69 -152.89
CA GLN A 346 79.64 -60.17 -154.24
C GLN A 346 80.94 -59.96 -155.03
N PHE A 347 82.03 -59.58 -154.36
CA PHE A 347 83.36 -59.49 -154.98
C PHE A 347 83.89 -60.88 -155.38
N VAL A 348 83.78 -61.87 -154.49
CA VAL A 348 84.18 -63.26 -154.76
C VAL A 348 83.31 -63.89 -155.86
N GLU A 349 82.00 -63.65 -155.88
CA GLU A 349 81.11 -64.04 -156.97
C GLU A 349 81.48 -63.34 -158.29
N GLY A 350 81.89 -62.06 -158.24
CA GLY A 350 82.38 -61.31 -159.40
C GLY A 350 83.68 -61.88 -159.98
N GLU A 351 84.65 -62.26 -159.13
CA GLU A 351 85.87 -62.95 -159.57
C GLU A 351 85.57 -64.37 -160.07
N LEU A 352 84.68 -65.11 -159.40
CA LEU A 352 84.25 -66.43 -159.85
C LEU A 352 83.55 -66.35 -161.22
N GLN A 353 82.74 -65.33 -161.46
CA GLN A 353 82.10 -65.11 -162.76
C GLN A 353 83.13 -64.75 -163.84
N LYS A 354 84.22 -64.01 -163.53
CA LYS A 354 85.35 -63.83 -164.46
C LYS A 354 86.02 -65.16 -164.78
N VAL A 355 86.24 -66.03 -163.79
CA VAL A 355 86.79 -67.38 -164.00
C VAL A 355 85.86 -68.23 -164.86
N ILE A 356 84.54 -68.22 -164.61
CA ILE A 356 83.53 -68.89 -165.44
C ILE A 356 83.53 -68.36 -166.88
N ASN A 357 83.69 -67.04 -167.07
CA ASN A 357 83.79 -66.44 -168.39
C ASN A 357 85.06 -66.87 -169.12
N HIS A 358 86.22 -66.90 -168.44
CA HIS A 358 87.47 -67.42 -169.02
C HIS A 358 87.36 -68.91 -169.37
N LEU A 359 86.78 -69.74 -168.49
CA LEU A 359 86.52 -71.16 -168.78
C LEU A 359 85.55 -71.35 -169.95
N SER A 360 84.58 -70.45 -170.12
CA SER A 360 83.65 -70.46 -171.25
C SER A 360 84.35 -70.11 -172.57
N ILE A 361 85.29 -69.15 -172.56
CA ILE A 361 86.14 -68.83 -173.71
C ILE A 361 87.03 -70.03 -174.06
N ILE A 362 87.73 -70.61 -173.09
CA ILE A 362 88.56 -71.82 -173.28
C ILE A 362 87.70 -72.98 -173.83
N SER A 363 86.50 -73.20 -173.29
CA SER A 363 85.58 -74.21 -173.79
C SER A 363 85.14 -73.94 -175.24
N TYR A 364 84.96 -72.68 -175.62
CA TYR A 364 84.63 -72.30 -177.00
C TYR A 364 85.82 -72.50 -177.96
N GLU A 365 87.05 -72.23 -177.53
CA GLU A 365 88.27 -72.52 -178.29
C GLU A 365 88.50 -74.03 -178.45
N VAL A 366 88.26 -74.82 -177.40
CA VAL A 366 88.29 -76.29 -177.43
C VAL A 366 87.20 -76.85 -178.37
N MET A 367 85.97 -76.33 -178.32
CA MET A 367 84.94 -76.74 -179.30
C MET A 367 85.31 -76.31 -180.72
N SER A 368 85.87 -75.11 -180.93
CA SER A 368 86.30 -74.65 -182.26
C SER A 368 87.45 -75.49 -182.83
N THR A 369 88.33 -76.02 -181.98
CA THR A 369 89.42 -76.92 -182.41
C THR A 369 88.95 -78.36 -182.62
N ASN A 370 88.02 -78.87 -181.82
CA ASN A 370 87.36 -80.15 -182.09
C ASN A 370 86.52 -80.12 -183.38
N GLN A 371 85.74 -79.05 -183.62
CA GLN A 371 84.97 -78.88 -184.87
C GLN A 371 85.89 -78.96 -186.10
N LYS A 372 87.05 -78.27 -186.05
CA LYS A 372 88.09 -78.33 -187.09
C LYS A 372 88.74 -79.70 -187.23
N LEU A 373 88.73 -80.54 -186.20
CA LEU A 373 89.24 -81.91 -186.22
C LEU A 373 88.21 -82.87 -186.83
N ASP A 374 86.93 -82.70 -186.49
CA ASP A 374 85.81 -83.48 -187.04
C ASP A 374 85.62 -83.20 -188.53
N ASP A 375 85.68 -81.93 -188.97
CA ASP A 375 85.66 -81.57 -190.40
C ASP A 375 86.82 -82.27 -191.16
N LEU A 376 87.98 -82.41 -190.51
CA LEU A 376 89.17 -83.07 -191.06
C LEU A 376 89.00 -84.61 -191.11
N LEU A 377 88.32 -85.21 -190.14
CA LEU A 377 88.00 -86.64 -190.10
C LEU A 377 86.91 -87.01 -191.12
N ILE A 378 85.85 -86.20 -191.22
CA ILE A 378 84.76 -86.36 -192.20
C ILE A 378 85.33 -86.30 -193.62
N SER A 379 86.27 -85.38 -193.89
CA SER A 379 86.96 -85.30 -195.20
C SER A 379 87.76 -86.54 -195.60
N LYS A 380 88.10 -87.43 -194.64
CA LYS A 380 88.99 -88.59 -194.85
C LYS A 380 88.30 -89.95 -194.95
N LEU A 381 87.05 -90.08 -194.48
CA LEU A 381 86.41 -91.39 -194.34
C LEU A 381 85.28 -91.67 -195.35
N LEU A 382 84.63 -90.64 -195.91
CA LEU A 382 83.54 -90.80 -196.89
C LEU A 382 84.04 -91.02 -198.34
N GLY A 383 85.00 -91.95 -198.50
CA GLY A 383 85.59 -92.32 -199.79
C GLY A 383 85.09 -93.65 -200.39
N LYS A 384 84.45 -94.52 -199.60
CA LYS A 384 83.93 -95.82 -200.07
C LYS A 384 82.71 -96.32 -199.27
N VAL A 385 81.87 -97.09 -199.97
CA VAL A 385 80.67 -97.82 -199.53
C VAL A 385 79.42 -96.97 -199.31
N ASN A 386 78.40 -97.25 -200.13
CA ASN A 386 77.06 -96.67 -200.07
C ASN A 386 76.11 -97.54 -199.24
N GLY A 387 75.06 -96.92 -198.67
CA GLY A 387 73.68 -97.33 -198.97
C GLY A 387 72.86 -98.02 -197.86
N TYR A 388 71.66 -97.46 -197.64
CA TYR A 388 70.51 -98.01 -196.89
C TYR A 388 70.70 -98.14 -195.36
N ASP A 389 70.08 -97.35 -194.47
CA ASP A 389 68.87 -96.48 -194.54
C ASP A 389 67.56 -97.27 -194.76
N HIS A 390 66.44 -97.11 -194.03
CA HIS A 390 66.05 -96.33 -192.83
C HIS A 390 65.55 -97.37 -191.77
N SER A 391 65.30 -97.14 -190.47
CA SER A 391 65.27 -95.98 -189.56
C SER A 391 65.83 -96.44 -188.18
N GLU A 392 65.64 -95.87 -186.97
CA GLU A 392 64.88 -94.74 -186.39
C GLU A 392 65.57 -94.26 -185.08
N ALA A 393 65.02 -93.31 -184.31
CA ALA A 393 65.73 -92.75 -183.14
C ALA A 393 64.89 -92.36 -181.90
N ILE A 394 65.49 -92.55 -180.72
CA ILE A 394 64.93 -92.29 -179.39
C ILE A 394 65.06 -90.80 -179.01
N ILE A 395 64.00 -90.20 -178.48
CA ILE A 395 64.03 -88.85 -177.89
C ILE A 395 64.14 -88.95 -176.36
N ILE A 396 65.31 -88.58 -175.81
CA ILE A 396 65.48 -88.27 -174.38
C ILE A 396 65.47 -86.75 -174.22
N GLN A 397 64.56 -86.22 -173.41
CA GLN A 397 64.37 -84.78 -173.25
C GLN A 397 64.70 -84.32 -171.82
N CYS A 398 65.85 -83.67 -171.65
CA CYS A 398 66.24 -83.03 -170.39
C CYS A 398 65.82 -81.55 -170.37
N ARG A 399 65.06 -81.12 -169.36
CA ARG A 399 64.87 -79.69 -169.00
C ARG A 399 64.67 -79.51 -167.48
N PRO A 400 64.86 -78.29 -166.92
CA PRO A 400 65.46 -78.15 -165.59
C PRO A 400 64.60 -77.44 -164.51
N ASN A 401 65.14 -77.45 -163.29
CA ASN A 401 64.97 -76.53 -162.15
C ASN A 401 63.80 -75.52 -162.15
N SER A 402 62.88 -75.70 -161.20
CA SER A 402 62.33 -74.66 -160.30
C SER A 402 61.41 -75.34 -159.26
N GLY A 403 61.26 -74.86 -158.02
CA GLY A 403 61.99 -73.80 -157.30
C GLY A 403 61.46 -73.63 -155.86
N PHE A 404 62.34 -73.20 -154.95
CA PHE A 404 62.10 -72.48 -153.67
C PHE A 404 60.82 -72.70 -152.83
N ASN A 405 61.06 -73.11 -151.57
CA ASN A 405 60.51 -72.54 -150.32
C ASN A 405 58.99 -72.52 -150.05
N SER A 406 58.55 -72.47 -148.78
CA SER A 406 59.20 -72.83 -147.50
C SER A 406 58.10 -73.02 -146.45
N SER A 407 58.13 -74.12 -145.71
CA SER A 407 57.11 -74.46 -144.73
C SER A 407 57.51 -74.07 -143.29
N SER A 408 56.54 -73.53 -142.54
CA SER A 408 56.37 -73.79 -141.09
C SER A 408 57.46 -73.20 -140.14
N ILE A 409 57.36 -73.22 -138.79
CA ILE A 409 56.42 -73.89 -137.87
C ILE A 409 56.39 -73.22 -136.47
N GLN A 410 55.24 -73.22 -135.77
CA GLN A 410 55.06 -73.18 -134.28
C GLN A 410 55.77 -72.05 -133.45
N GLN A 411 55.66 -71.89 -132.11
CA GLN A 411 54.75 -72.36 -131.04
C GLN A 411 54.62 -71.28 -129.94
N GLY A 412 53.51 -71.23 -129.18
CA GLY A 412 53.50 -71.46 -127.71
C GLY A 412 52.79 -70.29 -126.98
N GLU A 413 51.87 -70.46 -126.02
CA GLU A 413 51.99 -71.05 -124.66
C GLU A 413 52.69 -70.10 -123.64
N ASP A 414 52.22 -69.86 -122.40
CA ASP A 414 50.93 -70.18 -121.73
C ASP A 414 50.80 -69.40 -120.38
N ARG A 415 49.58 -69.30 -119.79
CA ARG A 415 49.28 -69.10 -118.32
C ARG A 415 49.86 -67.88 -117.54
N ASP A 416 49.54 -67.57 -116.26
CA ASP A 416 48.48 -67.85 -115.24
C ASP A 416 48.20 -66.48 -114.54
N GLU A 417 47.03 -66.07 -114.02
CA GLU A 417 46.11 -66.53 -112.94
C GLU A 417 46.53 -66.29 -111.46
N GLN A 418 45.56 -65.77 -110.67
CA GLN A 418 45.37 -65.81 -109.19
C GLN A 418 45.93 -64.76 -108.19
N LEU A 419 44.98 -64.31 -107.32
CA LEU A 419 45.05 -63.98 -105.86
C LEU A 419 46.03 -62.89 -105.36
N MET A 420 45.59 -61.89 -104.60
CA MET A 420 45.12 -62.05 -103.20
C MET A 420 44.23 -60.88 -102.71
N HIS A 421 43.42 -61.14 -101.69
CA HIS A 421 42.52 -60.16 -101.06
C HIS A 421 42.57 -60.31 -99.53
N GLN A 422 43.24 -59.39 -98.80
CA GLN A 422 43.10 -59.18 -97.34
C GLN A 422 44.03 -58.07 -96.83
N LEU A 423 43.47 -57.09 -96.12
CA LEU A 423 43.63 -56.92 -94.67
C LEU A 423 42.58 -55.91 -94.16
N GLN A 424 42.21 -56.05 -92.89
CA GLN A 424 41.20 -55.26 -92.18
C GLN A 424 41.58 -55.17 -90.70
#